data_AF-A0A6P3YDW0-F1
#
_entry.id   AF-A0A6P3YDW0-F1
#
_cell.length_a   1.000
_cell.length_b   1.000
_cell.length_c   1.000
_cell.angle_alpha   90.00
_cell.angle_beta   90.00
_cell.angle_gamma   90.00
#
_symmetry.space_group_name_H-M   'P 1'
#
loop_
_entity.id
_entity.type
_entity.pdbx_description
1 polymer ?
#
loop_
_entity_poly.entity_id
_entity_poly.type
_entity_poly.pdbx_seq_one_letter_code
_entity_poly.pdbx_strand_id
1 'polypeptide(L)'
;MSFFVDIVTEDSFYENLTLGVVKILENSPCVKNVRVERRNGCEPGAITSWEQRHCCTLPENIRNFYASVDGFLLLWNLDIAGEEFPIGRMEIGSLSSLKRYADKDRQAGPSTQDASSSSSGTQVEDSTAETEGTDALFSGDSRDCKLFEIGQCYPGAGNGKVYLAYRSKQEQDSPSIWLHRRGSWYQLADDFTTYFRMMLVHLGLPLWQCCVVGVPLPTWVEQAYFLVGPHLLSSIIEPGETVSTSLWNNGPINVLDPAIFKAKDGKQRNARKK
;
A
#
# COMPACT_ATOMS: atom_id res chain seq x y z
N MET A 1 -6.24 5.65 46.55
CA MET A 1 -7.16 5.42 45.42
C MET A 1 -6.35 4.73 44.35
N SER A 2 -6.58 3.42 44.16
CA SER A 2 -5.91 2.67 43.10
C SER A 2 -6.64 2.98 41.80
N PHE A 3 -5.96 3.62 40.85
CA PHE A 3 -6.50 3.78 39.50
C PHE A 3 -6.48 2.41 38.86
N PHE A 4 -7.66 1.79 38.74
CA PHE A 4 -7.85 0.64 37.88
C PHE A 4 -7.72 1.18 36.45
N VAL A 5 -6.57 0.94 35.82
CA VAL A 5 -6.45 1.13 34.38
C VAL A 5 -7.43 0.13 33.77
N ASP A 6 -8.44 0.62 33.05
CA ASP A 6 -9.40 -0.23 32.34
C ASP A 6 -8.62 -1.33 31.62
N ILE A 7 -8.98 -2.58 31.88
CA ILE A 7 -8.42 -3.72 31.15
C ILE A 7 -8.72 -3.46 29.68
N VAL A 8 -7.70 -3.11 28.90
CA VAL A 8 -7.86 -2.93 27.46
C VAL A 8 -8.29 -4.28 26.91
N THR A 9 -9.56 -4.37 26.52
CA THR A 9 -10.08 -5.59 25.91
C THR A 9 -9.34 -5.84 24.61
N GLU A 10 -9.18 -7.11 24.25
CA GLU A 10 -8.52 -7.49 22.99
C GLU A 10 -9.17 -6.80 21.78
N ASP A 11 -10.49 -6.66 21.79
CA ASP A 11 -11.23 -5.92 20.76
C ASP A 11 -10.85 -4.43 20.71
N SER A 12 -10.78 -3.75 21.87
CA SER A 12 -10.32 -2.36 21.95
C SER A 12 -8.90 -2.19 21.43
N PHE A 13 -8.01 -3.15 21.71
CA PHE A 13 -6.65 -3.13 21.18
C PHE A 13 -6.64 -3.14 19.64
N TYR A 14 -7.37 -4.07 19.00
CA TYR A 14 -7.40 -4.15 17.53
C TYR A 14 -8.17 -2.99 16.89
N GLU A 15 -9.21 -2.45 17.52
CA GLU A 15 -9.85 -1.21 17.06
C GLU A 15 -8.88 -0.04 17.03
N ASN A 16 -8.06 0.11 18.08
CA ASN A 16 -7.03 1.15 18.17
C ASN A 16 -5.87 0.89 17.20
N LEU A 17 -5.42 -0.36 17.07
CA LEU A 17 -4.35 -0.74 16.15
C LEU A 17 -4.73 -0.47 14.70
N THR A 18 -5.96 -0.78 14.32
CA THR A 18 -6.47 -0.60 12.94
C THR A 18 -7.04 0.79 12.69
N LEU A 19 -7.11 1.66 13.71
CA LEU A 19 -7.67 3.01 13.61
C LEU A 19 -9.09 3.04 12.99
N GLY A 20 -9.89 2.01 13.27
CA GLY A 20 -11.25 1.87 12.75
C GLY A 20 -11.36 1.43 11.29
N VAL A 21 -10.26 1.05 10.62
CA VAL A 21 -10.29 0.58 9.22
C VAL A 21 -11.21 -0.62 9.02
N VAL A 22 -11.34 -1.50 10.00
CA VAL A 22 -12.30 -2.63 9.96
C VAL A 22 -13.73 -2.13 9.70
N LYS A 23 -14.17 -1.10 10.44
CA LYS A 23 -15.51 -0.51 10.30
C LYS A 23 -15.68 0.16 8.93
N ILE A 24 -14.63 0.80 8.41
CA ILE A 24 -14.65 1.42 7.07
C ILE A 24 -14.86 0.35 5.99
N LEU A 25 -14.13 -0.77 6.09
CA LEU A 25 -14.25 -1.90 5.16
C LEU A 25 -15.63 -2.56 5.24
N GLU A 26 -16.13 -2.83 6.45
CA GLU A 26 -17.45 -3.45 6.65
C GLU A 26 -18.62 -2.60 6.14
N ASN A 27 -18.46 -1.28 6.13
CA ASN A 27 -19.46 -0.34 5.58
C ASN A 27 -19.46 -0.29 4.05
N SER A 28 -18.45 -0.86 3.39
CA SER A 28 -18.38 -0.86 1.93
C SER A 28 -19.26 -1.97 1.33
N PRO A 29 -20.13 -1.66 0.34
CA PRO A 29 -21.07 -2.63 -0.21
C PRO A 29 -20.39 -3.75 -1.00
N CYS A 30 -19.20 -3.52 -1.54
CA CYS A 30 -18.42 -4.48 -2.32
C CYS A 30 -17.38 -5.23 -1.48
N VAL A 31 -17.33 -5.03 -0.16
CA VAL A 31 -16.37 -5.71 0.72
C VAL A 31 -17.10 -6.73 1.58
N LYS A 32 -16.53 -7.92 1.70
CA LYS A 32 -17.01 -9.04 2.51
C LYS A 32 -15.86 -9.64 3.32
N ASN A 33 -16.22 -10.46 4.30
CA ASN A 33 -15.26 -11.31 5.03
C ASN A 33 -14.05 -10.55 5.59
N VAL A 34 -14.28 -9.38 6.18
CA VAL A 34 -13.24 -8.63 6.91
C VAL A 34 -12.84 -9.44 8.15
N ARG A 35 -11.55 -9.79 8.25
CA ARG A 35 -11.02 -10.64 9.31
C ARG A 35 -9.67 -10.11 9.77
N VAL A 36 -9.52 -9.94 11.09
CA VAL A 36 -8.25 -9.61 11.72
C VAL A 36 -7.76 -10.86 12.47
N GLU A 37 -6.55 -11.32 12.16
CA GLU A 37 -5.94 -12.43 12.87
C GLU A 37 -5.44 -11.94 14.23
N ARG A 38 -5.99 -12.52 15.30
CA ARG A 38 -5.58 -12.18 16.66
C ARG A 38 -4.37 -13.00 17.08
N ARG A 39 -3.33 -12.31 17.53
CA ARG A 39 -2.07 -12.88 18.00
C ARG A 39 -1.66 -12.27 19.33
N ASN A 40 -0.91 -13.04 20.11
CA ASN A 40 -0.24 -12.55 21.32
C ASN A 40 1.04 -11.80 20.94
N GLY A 41 1.49 -10.92 21.83
CA GLY A 41 2.83 -10.32 21.75
C GLY A 41 3.95 -11.33 21.95
N CYS A 42 5.13 -10.99 21.44
CA CYS A 42 6.36 -11.71 21.69
C CYS A 42 6.84 -11.49 23.13
N GLU A 43 7.32 -12.57 23.75
CA GLU A 43 8.03 -12.48 25.02
C GLU A 43 9.29 -11.58 24.89
N PRO A 44 9.61 -10.75 25.90
CA PRO A 44 10.80 -9.87 25.84
C PRO A 44 12.11 -10.61 25.57
N GLY A 45 12.21 -11.86 26.07
CA GLY A 45 13.35 -12.74 25.82
C GLY A 45 13.47 -13.17 24.36
N ALA A 46 12.36 -13.35 23.65
CA ALA A 46 12.36 -13.70 22.22
C ALA A 46 12.87 -12.53 21.37
N ILE A 47 12.44 -11.30 21.67
CA ILE A 47 12.93 -10.08 21.01
C ILE A 47 14.43 -9.91 21.26
N THR A 48 14.87 -10.00 22.51
CA THR A 48 16.30 -9.89 22.87
C THR A 48 17.14 -10.96 22.16
N SER A 49 16.63 -12.19 22.09
CA SER A 49 17.30 -13.29 21.38
C SER A 49 17.40 -13.03 19.88
N TRP A 50 16.37 -12.44 19.27
CA TRP A 50 16.40 -12.03 17.87
C TRP A 50 17.48 -10.96 17.64
N GLU A 51 17.53 -9.94 18.49
CA GLU A 51 18.51 -8.86 18.37
C GLU A 51 19.96 -9.33 18.51
N GLN A 52 20.21 -10.22 19.48
CA GLN A 52 21.52 -10.86 19.67
C GLN A 52 21.90 -11.73 18.46
N ARG A 53 20.96 -12.54 17.95
CA ARG A 53 21.19 -13.42 16.79
C ARG A 53 21.55 -12.63 15.53
N HIS A 54 20.92 -11.47 15.33
CA HIS A 54 21.10 -10.66 14.14
C HIS A 54 22.11 -9.51 14.33
N CYS A 55 22.73 -9.42 15.51
CA CYS A 55 23.61 -8.32 15.93
C CYS A 55 23.01 -6.95 15.57
N CYS A 56 21.72 -6.76 15.85
CA CYS A 56 20.95 -5.60 15.42
C CYS A 56 19.86 -5.31 16.44
N THR A 57 19.74 -4.06 16.87
CA THR A 57 18.67 -3.63 17.78
C THR A 57 17.45 -3.16 17.00
N LEU A 58 16.27 -3.61 17.39
CA LEU A 58 15.02 -3.08 16.88
C LEU A 58 14.77 -1.68 17.47
N PRO A 59 14.32 -0.71 16.65
CA PRO A 59 13.77 0.55 17.12
C PRO A 59 12.65 0.34 18.12
N GLU A 60 12.47 1.32 19.01
CA GLU A 60 11.48 1.25 20.08
C GLU A 60 10.06 0.98 19.56
N ASN A 61 9.64 1.65 18.48
CA ASN A 61 8.30 1.44 17.91
C ASN A 61 8.09 0.01 17.38
N ILE A 62 9.10 -0.60 16.73
CA ILE A 62 9.03 -1.98 16.22
C ILE A 62 9.10 -2.98 17.37
N ARG A 63 9.98 -2.73 18.35
CA ARG A 63 10.08 -3.54 19.58
C ARG A 63 8.74 -3.55 20.32
N ASN A 64 8.12 -2.38 20.52
CA ASN A 64 6.85 -2.24 21.21
C ASN A 64 5.70 -2.87 20.41
N PHE A 65 5.74 -2.78 19.08
CA PHE A 65 4.80 -3.50 18.21
C PHE A 65 4.89 -5.01 18.45
N TYR A 66 6.07 -5.62 18.33
CA TYR A 66 6.23 -7.07 18.55
C TYR A 66 5.96 -7.49 19.99
N ALA A 67 6.28 -6.65 20.98
CA ALA A 67 5.92 -6.92 22.38
C ALA A 67 4.40 -6.90 22.61
N SER A 68 3.64 -6.17 21.78
CA SER A 68 2.17 -6.10 21.85
C SER A 68 1.49 -7.17 20.99
N VAL A 69 2.03 -7.47 19.80
CA VAL A 69 1.46 -8.43 18.84
C VAL A 69 2.55 -9.02 17.93
N ASP A 70 2.63 -10.35 17.81
CA ASP A 70 3.62 -11.04 16.96
C ASP A 70 3.24 -11.04 15.46
N GLY A 71 3.43 -9.88 14.83
CA GLY A 71 3.01 -9.63 13.45
C GLY A 71 1.52 -9.25 13.36
N PHE A 72 1.08 -8.92 12.16
CA PHE A 72 -0.28 -8.43 11.92
C PHE A 72 -0.81 -9.00 10.62
N LEU A 73 -2.07 -9.44 10.60
CA LEU A 73 -2.75 -9.87 9.38
C LEU A 73 -4.22 -9.43 9.41
N LEU A 74 -4.61 -8.59 8.46
CA LEU A 74 -6.00 -8.24 8.18
C LEU A 74 -6.31 -8.62 6.72
N LEU A 75 -7.36 -9.40 6.53
CA LEU A 75 -7.83 -9.88 5.24
C LEU A 75 -9.26 -9.41 4.99
N TRP A 76 -9.59 -9.17 3.72
CA TRP A 76 -10.97 -8.96 3.28
C TRP A 76 -11.14 -9.39 1.82
N ASN A 77 -12.39 -9.69 1.46
CA ASN A 77 -12.77 -10.15 0.13
C ASN A 77 -13.52 -9.05 -0.62
N LEU A 78 -13.26 -8.92 -1.92
CA LEU A 78 -14.07 -8.13 -2.84
C LEU A 78 -15.23 -8.97 -3.35
N ASP A 79 -16.45 -8.49 -3.25
CA ASP A 79 -17.66 -9.09 -3.80
C ASP A 79 -18.00 -8.41 -5.13
N ILE A 80 -18.03 -9.21 -6.21
CA ILE A 80 -18.46 -8.78 -7.53
C ILE A 80 -19.54 -9.74 -8.00
N ALA A 81 -20.77 -9.24 -8.15
CA ALA A 81 -21.92 -10.01 -8.62
C ALA A 81 -22.22 -11.29 -7.80
N GLY A 82 -21.92 -11.29 -6.50
CA GLY A 82 -22.13 -12.42 -5.59
C GLY A 82 -20.95 -13.39 -5.51
N GLU A 83 -19.89 -13.17 -6.27
CA GLU A 83 -18.64 -13.92 -6.20
C GLU A 83 -17.61 -13.17 -5.35
N GLU A 84 -16.96 -13.89 -4.43
CA GLU A 84 -15.99 -13.31 -3.51
C GLU A 84 -14.54 -13.60 -3.91
N PHE A 85 -13.72 -12.55 -3.96
CA PHE A 85 -12.31 -12.60 -4.33
C PHE A 85 -11.42 -12.14 -3.15
N PRO A 86 -10.47 -12.96 -2.67
CA PRO A 86 -9.58 -12.58 -1.57
C PRO A 86 -8.50 -11.60 -2.06
N ILE A 87 -8.83 -10.31 -2.02
CA ILE A 87 -8.04 -9.23 -2.62
C ILE A 87 -7.35 -8.38 -1.55
N GLY A 88 -8.04 -8.09 -0.45
CA GLY A 88 -7.54 -7.28 0.63
C GLY A 88 -6.56 -8.00 1.53
N ARG A 89 -5.36 -7.45 1.69
CA ARG A 89 -4.34 -7.99 2.60
C ARG A 89 -3.46 -6.88 3.19
N MET A 90 -3.50 -6.75 4.50
CA MET A 90 -2.55 -5.98 5.29
C MET A 90 -1.73 -6.95 6.11
N GLU A 91 -0.40 -6.94 5.96
CA GLU A 91 0.46 -7.93 6.59
C GLU A 91 1.77 -7.33 7.10
N ILE A 92 2.09 -7.66 8.34
CA ILE A 92 3.43 -7.58 8.94
C ILE A 92 3.80 -8.98 9.43
N GLY A 93 4.94 -9.48 8.98
CA GLY A 93 5.46 -10.78 9.36
C GLY A 93 5.73 -10.88 10.88
N SER A 94 5.71 -12.10 11.40
CA SER A 94 6.12 -12.38 12.78
C SER A 94 7.60 -12.06 13.01
N LEU A 95 8.01 -11.93 14.26
CA LEU A 95 9.40 -11.75 14.65
C LEU A 95 10.28 -12.90 14.12
N SER A 96 9.74 -14.12 14.09
CA SER A 96 10.44 -15.30 13.56
C SER A 96 10.58 -15.31 12.03
N SER A 97 9.70 -14.61 11.31
CA SER A 97 9.80 -14.46 9.86
C SER A 97 10.73 -13.32 9.43
N LEU A 98 11.07 -12.40 10.36
CA LEU A 98 11.97 -11.26 10.15
C LEU A 98 13.41 -11.73 9.93
N LYS A 99 13.69 -12.19 8.71
CA LYS A 99 14.98 -12.77 8.32
C LYS A 99 15.82 -11.76 7.59
N ARG A 100 17.14 -11.83 7.80
CA ARG A 100 18.10 -11.01 7.07
C ARG A 100 18.06 -11.36 5.58
N TYR A 101 17.91 -10.35 4.73
CA TYR A 101 18.10 -10.48 3.30
C TYR A 101 19.57 -10.81 3.03
N ALA A 102 19.80 -11.98 2.45
CA ALA A 102 21.10 -12.37 1.92
C ALA A 102 21.04 -12.17 0.41
N ASP A 103 21.81 -11.20 -0.07
CA ASP A 103 21.95 -10.93 -1.49
C ASP A 103 22.56 -12.17 -2.17
N LYS A 104 21.71 -12.94 -2.87
CA LYS A 104 22.14 -14.10 -3.65
C LYS A 104 22.58 -13.72 -5.06
N ASP A 105 22.31 -12.49 -5.51
CA ASP A 105 22.54 -12.05 -6.88
C ASP A 105 23.91 -11.35 -7.05
N ARG A 106 24.59 -11.00 -5.94
CA ARG A 106 25.96 -10.45 -5.96
C ARG A 106 27.08 -11.44 -6.29
N GLN A 107 26.80 -12.73 -6.42
CA GLN A 107 27.81 -13.77 -6.65
C GLN A 107 27.99 -14.21 -8.11
N ALA A 108 27.45 -13.46 -9.07
CA ALA A 108 27.89 -13.49 -10.47
C ALA A 108 28.81 -12.28 -10.71
N GLY A 109 30.04 -12.35 -10.19
CA GLY A 109 31.06 -11.36 -10.54
C GLY A 109 31.40 -11.45 -12.03
N PRO A 110 31.80 -10.34 -12.68
CA PRO A 110 32.26 -10.38 -14.05
C PRO A 110 33.59 -11.15 -14.07
N SER A 111 33.56 -12.38 -14.57
CA SER A 111 34.78 -13.08 -14.96
C SER A 111 35.37 -12.33 -16.17
N THR A 112 36.32 -11.44 -15.90
CA THR A 112 37.24 -10.89 -16.90
C THR A 112 38.14 -12.01 -17.40
N GLN A 113 37.88 -12.53 -18.61
CA GLN A 113 38.92 -12.94 -19.55
C GLN A 113 38.45 -12.64 -20.98
N ASP A 114 39.27 -11.85 -21.67
CA ASP A 114 39.11 -11.30 -23.00
C ASP A 114 39.13 -12.35 -24.12
N ALA A 115 38.37 -12.11 -25.20
CA ALA A 115 38.85 -12.22 -26.58
C ALA A 115 37.82 -11.70 -27.59
N SER A 116 38.29 -10.80 -28.44
CA SER A 116 37.67 -10.04 -29.54
C SER A 116 37.02 -10.85 -30.68
N SER A 117 35.93 -10.32 -31.27
CA SER A 117 35.82 -10.04 -32.72
C SER A 117 34.48 -9.41 -33.17
N SER A 118 34.54 -8.11 -33.52
CA SER A 118 34.00 -7.41 -34.71
C SER A 118 32.61 -7.71 -35.36
N SER A 119 31.82 -6.60 -35.45
CA SER A 119 30.87 -6.14 -36.51
C SER A 119 29.57 -6.95 -36.73
N SER A 120 28.37 -6.39 -37.00
CA SER A 120 27.96 -5.12 -37.61
C SER A 120 26.47 -4.80 -37.33
N GLY A 121 26.13 -3.51 -37.25
CA GLY A 121 24.85 -2.83 -37.54
C GLY A 121 23.49 -3.46 -37.20
N THR A 122 22.65 -2.72 -36.45
CA THR A 122 21.51 -1.92 -36.98
C THR A 122 20.83 -1.22 -35.80
N GLN A 123 20.71 0.10 -35.88
CA GLN A 123 19.95 0.94 -34.96
C GLN A 123 18.45 0.67 -35.11
N VAL A 124 17.75 0.47 -34.00
CA VAL A 124 16.34 0.85 -33.87
C VAL A 124 16.21 1.49 -32.49
N GLU A 125 16.11 2.82 -32.48
CA GLU A 125 15.73 3.60 -31.31
C GLU A 125 14.24 3.30 -31.02
N ASP A 126 13.95 2.76 -29.84
CA ASP A 126 12.61 2.86 -29.26
C ASP A 126 12.75 3.51 -27.89
N SER A 127 12.18 4.71 -27.80
CA SER A 127 12.23 5.57 -26.62
C SER A 127 11.20 5.05 -25.63
N THR A 128 11.63 4.20 -24.70
CA THR A 128 10.85 3.90 -23.50
C THR A 128 11.36 4.78 -22.37
N ALA A 129 10.48 5.62 -21.84
CA ALA A 129 10.74 6.49 -20.72
C ALA A 129 11.23 5.67 -19.52
N GLU A 130 12.53 5.77 -19.26
CA GLU A 130 13.17 5.26 -18.06
C GLU A 130 12.64 6.07 -16.87
N THR A 131 11.65 5.54 -16.16
CA THR A 131 11.40 5.99 -14.79
C THR A 131 12.63 5.58 -13.99
N GLU A 132 13.45 6.56 -13.64
CA GLU A 132 14.66 6.46 -12.82
C GLU A 132 14.38 5.65 -11.54
N GLY A 133 14.61 4.34 -11.61
CA GLY A 133 14.71 3.48 -10.44
C GLY A 133 16.02 3.81 -9.74
N THR A 134 16.03 4.88 -8.94
CA THR A 134 17.19 5.28 -8.15
C THR A 134 17.62 4.14 -7.24
N ASP A 135 18.70 3.45 -7.60
CA ASP A 135 19.44 2.48 -6.79
C ASP A 135 20.18 3.17 -5.61
N ALA A 136 19.53 4.16 -5.00
CA ALA A 136 20.07 5.05 -3.97
C ALA A 136 20.42 4.30 -2.68
N LEU A 137 19.83 3.13 -2.44
CA LEU A 137 20.21 2.25 -1.32
C LEU A 137 21.64 1.68 -1.49
N PHE A 138 22.11 1.54 -2.74
CA PHE A 138 23.37 0.88 -3.07
C PHE A 138 24.40 1.80 -3.76
N SER A 139 24.04 3.05 -4.05
CA SER A 139 24.88 4.03 -4.75
C SER A 139 26.14 4.50 -3.96
N GLY A 140 26.31 4.10 -2.69
CA GLY A 140 27.53 4.38 -1.91
C GLY A 140 27.83 3.28 -0.91
N ASP A 141 29.12 2.90 -0.78
CA ASP A 141 29.75 1.93 0.14
C ASP A 141 28.81 0.90 0.80
N SER A 142 27.99 0.25 -0.02
CA SER A 142 26.81 -0.49 0.41
C SER A 142 27.13 -1.95 0.75
N ARG A 143 28.06 -2.11 1.70
CA ARG A 143 28.41 -3.40 2.30
C ARG A 143 27.87 -3.55 3.72
N ASP A 144 27.45 -2.46 4.35
CA ASP A 144 27.10 -2.44 5.77
C ASP A 144 25.58 -2.28 6.04
N CYS A 145 24.74 -2.26 5.00
CA CYS A 145 23.29 -2.23 5.18
C CYS A 145 22.76 -3.58 5.71
N LYS A 146 21.98 -3.54 6.80
CA LYS A 146 21.24 -4.72 7.29
C LYS A 146 19.78 -4.59 6.85
N LEU A 147 19.33 -5.56 6.07
CA LEU A 147 17.98 -5.60 5.50
C LEU A 147 17.22 -6.77 6.10
N PHE A 148 16.00 -6.53 6.56
CA PHE A 148 15.13 -7.56 7.14
C PHE A 148 13.75 -7.55 6.49
N GLU A 149 13.31 -8.68 5.98
CA GLU A 149 12.00 -8.80 5.30
C GLU A 149 10.85 -8.68 6.32
N ILE A 150 10.00 -7.66 6.19
CA ILE A 150 8.86 -7.42 7.09
C ILE A 150 7.52 -7.84 6.49
N GLY A 151 7.44 -8.04 5.16
CA GLY A 151 6.19 -8.41 4.50
C GLY A 151 6.30 -8.50 2.99
N GLN A 152 5.20 -8.91 2.37
CA GLN A 152 5.07 -9.05 0.91
C GLN A 152 3.96 -8.12 0.43
N CYS A 153 4.12 -7.54 -0.77
CA CYS A 153 3.12 -6.61 -1.32
C CYS A 153 1.81 -7.31 -1.68
N TYR A 154 1.90 -8.54 -2.15
CA TYR A 154 0.77 -9.39 -2.50
C TYR A 154 1.23 -10.85 -2.62
N PRO A 155 0.42 -11.86 -2.29
CA PRO A 155 0.81 -13.26 -2.47
C PRO A 155 1.19 -13.57 -3.91
N GLY A 156 2.25 -14.36 -4.12
CA GLY A 156 2.70 -14.81 -5.44
C GLY A 156 4.16 -14.47 -5.73
N ALA A 157 4.81 -15.32 -6.51
CA ALA A 157 6.20 -15.12 -6.89
C ALA A 157 6.38 -13.84 -7.72
N GLY A 158 7.36 -13.01 -7.37
CA GLY A 158 7.68 -11.78 -8.09
C GLY A 158 6.86 -10.54 -7.70
N ASN A 159 5.85 -10.69 -6.82
CA ASN A 159 5.19 -9.55 -6.18
C ASN A 159 6.14 -9.02 -5.11
N GLY A 160 6.49 -7.72 -5.19
CA GLY A 160 7.60 -7.12 -4.44
C GLY A 160 7.58 -7.41 -2.94
N LYS A 161 8.76 -7.32 -2.32
CA LYS A 161 8.95 -7.56 -0.90
C LYS A 161 9.29 -6.26 -0.18
N VAL A 162 8.87 -6.16 1.07
CA VAL A 162 9.13 -4.98 1.90
C VAL A 162 10.17 -5.30 2.95
N TYR A 163 11.14 -4.40 3.11
CA TYR A 163 12.30 -4.57 3.97
C TYR A 163 12.44 -3.39 4.93
N LEU A 164 12.87 -3.72 6.15
CA LEU A 164 13.43 -2.79 7.11
C LEU A 164 14.93 -2.64 6.83
N ALA A 165 15.38 -1.43 6.55
CA ALA A 165 16.75 -1.13 6.14
C ALA A 165 17.50 -0.30 7.20
N TYR A 166 18.52 -0.89 7.80
CA TYR A 166 19.48 -0.20 8.65
C TYR A 166 20.68 0.23 7.80
N ARG A 167 20.92 1.55 7.74
CA ARG A 167 22.08 2.13 7.04
C ARG A 167 23.22 2.35 8.03
N SER A 168 24.45 2.15 7.59
CA SER A 168 25.62 2.11 8.47
C SER A 168 26.23 3.48 8.81
N LYS A 169 25.84 4.56 8.13
CA LYS A 169 26.41 5.88 8.43
C LYS A 169 25.60 6.53 9.56
N GLN A 170 26.25 6.65 10.72
CA GLN A 170 25.80 7.28 11.97
C GLN A 170 24.77 6.51 12.80
N GLU A 171 25.17 6.23 14.04
CA GLU A 171 24.51 5.43 15.08
C GLU A 171 23.18 6.03 15.62
N GLN A 172 22.51 6.89 14.86
CA GLN A 172 21.27 7.57 15.29
C GLN A 172 20.10 7.48 14.33
N ASP A 173 20.27 6.99 13.10
CA ASP A 173 19.16 6.95 12.16
C ASP A 173 18.27 5.72 12.40
N SER A 174 16.99 5.98 12.69
CA SER A 174 15.96 4.94 12.67
C SER A 174 15.93 4.26 11.29
N PRO A 175 15.78 2.93 11.24
CA PRO A 175 15.72 2.21 9.98
C PRO A 175 14.50 2.65 9.16
N SER A 176 14.72 2.79 7.85
CA SER A 176 13.69 3.14 6.88
C SER A 176 13.07 1.89 6.26
N ILE A 177 11.90 2.06 5.64
CA ILE A 177 11.14 0.98 5.02
C ILE A 177 11.28 1.07 3.50
N TRP A 178 11.63 -0.06 2.88
CA TRP A 178 11.96 -0.14 1.46
C TRP A 178 11.19 -1.24 0.75
N LEU A 179 10.75 -0.96 -0.48
CA LEU A 179 10.22 -1.92 -1.42
C LEU A 179 11.35 -2.42 -2.33
N HIS A 180 11.49 -3.74 -2.46
CA HIS A 180 12.27 -4.36 -3.52
C HIS A 180 11.34 -5.06 -4.50
N ARG A 181 11.35 -4.63 -5.77
CA ARG A 181 10.53 -5.19 -6.84
C ARG A 181 11.29 -5.17 -8.15
N ARG A 182 11.35 -6.32 -8.84
CA ARG A 182 11.98 -6.47 -10.16
C ARG A 182 13.43 -5.95 -10.21
N GLY A 183 14.20 -6.17 -9.14
CA GLY A 183 15.60 -5.74 -9.05
C GLY A 183 15.81 -4.28 -8.64
N SER A 184 14.73 -3.49 -8.49
CA SER A 184 14.80 -2.09 -8.09
C SER A 184 14.36 -1.89 -6.66
N TRP A 185 14.96 -0.89 -6.01
CA TRP A 185 14.68 -0.50 -4.62
C TRP A 185 13.99 0.87 -4.57
N TYR A 186 12.92 0.96 -3.78
CA TYR A 186 12.15 2.20 -3.61
C TYR A 186 11.93 2.45 -2.12
N GLN A 187 12.18 3.66 -1.64
CA GLN A 187 11.86 4.03 -0.26
C GLN A 187 10.35 4.22 -0.13
N LEU A 188 9.74 3.55 0.85
CA LEU A 188 8.31 3.66 1.13
C LEU A 188 8.03 4.63 2.28
N ALA A 189 8.82 4.55 3.35
CA ALA A 189 8.64 5.36 4.54
C ALA A 189 9.96 5.52 5.30
N ASP A 190 10.06 6.60 6.07
CA ASP A 190 11.22 6.86 6.92
C ASP A 190 11.23 6.01 8.19
N ASP A 191 10.06 5.52 8.61
CA ASP A 191 9.88 4.71 9.81
C ASP A 191 8.73 3.69 9.68
N PHE A 192 8.71 2.72 10.59
CA PHE A 192 7.70 1.66 10.64
C PHE A 192 6.27 2.16 10.89
N THR A 193 6.10 3.16 11.76
CA THR A 193 4.78 3.68 12.11
C THR A 193 4.13 4.37 10.91
N THR A 194 4.90 5.15 10.16
CA THR A 194 4.48 5.76 8.90
C THR A 194 4.07 4.69 7.89
N TYR A 195 4.91 3.67 7.67
CA TYR A 195 4.58 2.54 6.79
C TYR A 195 3.31 1.80 7.20
N PHE A 196 3.16 1.49 8.50
CA PHE A 196 1.98 0.80 9.02
C PHE A 196 0.71 1.61 8.78
N ARG A 197 0.76 2.93 8.97
CA ARG A 197 -0.37 3.84 8.68
C ARG A 197 -0.67 3.92 7.19
N MET A 198 0.34 3.92 6.32
CA MET A 198 0.11 3.87 4.86
C MET A 198 -0.62 2.58 4.47
N MET A 199 -0.23 1.43 5.03
CA MET A 199 -0.92 0.16 4.81
C MET A 199 -2.41 0.22 5.17
N LEU A 200 -2.73 0.88 6.30
CA LEU A 200 -4.10 1.11 6.75
C LEU A 200 -4.87 2.06 5.81
N VAL A 201 -4.26 3.18 5.42
CA VAL A 201 -4.86 4.18 4.50
C VAL A 201 -5.18 3.56 3.14
N HIS A 202 -4.30 2.69 2.64
CA HIS A 202 -4.50 1.99 1.38
C HIS A 202 -5.42 0.77 1.48
N LEU A 203 -6.06 0.55 2.64
CA LEU A 203 -7.04 -0.50 2.87
C LEU A 203 -6.51 -1.91 2.55
N GLY A 204 -5.19 -2.12 2.55
CA GLY A 204 -4.60 -3.40 2.15
C GLY A 204 -4.90 -3.81 0.71
N LEU A 205 -5.23 -2.88 -0.19
CA LEU A 205 -5.43 -3.19 -1.60
C LEU A 205 -4.16 -3.79 -2.21
N PRO A 206 -4.27 -4.69 -3.21
CA PRO A 206 -3.11 -5.34 -3.81
C PRO A 206 -2.09 -4.32 -4.31
N LEU A 207 -0.81 -4.59 -4.05
CA LEU A 207 0.30 -3.79 -4.57
C LEU A 207 0.22 -2.29 -4.22
N TRP A 208 -0.43 -1.91 -3.12
CA TRP A 208 -0.53 -0.50 -2.71
C TRP A 208 0.82 0.20 -2.56
N GLN A 209 1.87 -0.54 -2.19
CA GLN A 209 3.23 -0.04 -2.13
C GLN A 209 3.69 0.50 -3.50
N CYS A 210 3.27 -0.13 -4.59
CA CYS A 210 3.59 0.32 -5.95
C CYS A 210 2.83 1.61 -6.30
N CYS A 211 1.58 1.73 -5.86
CA CYS A 211 0.79 2.95 -6.01
C CYS A 211 1.48 4.15 -5.32
N VAL A 212 2.03 3.93 -4.12
CA VAL A 212 2.78 4.94 -3.36
C VAL A 212 4.03 5.42 -4.09
N VAL A 213 4.81 4.49 -4.66
CA VAL A 213 6.07 4.83 -5.33
C VAL A 213 5.91 5.21 -6.80
N GLY A 214 4.66 5.31 -7.30
CA GLY A 214 4.37 5.66 -8.70
C GLY A 214 4.71 4.56 -9.71
N VAL A 215 4.87 3.32 -9.27
CA VAL A 215 5.12 2.18 -10.17
C VAL A 215 3.78 1.67 -10.72
N PRO A 216 3.65 1.47 -12.05
CA PRO A 216 2.41 1.02 -12.66
C PRO A 216 1.81 -0.24 -12.02
N LEU A 217 0.49 -0.23 -11.89
CA LEU A 217 -0.30 -1.33 -11.37
C LEU A 217 -0.79 -2.22 -12.54
N PRO A 218 -0.92 -3.54 -12.34
CA PRO A 218 -1.63 -4.38 -13.30
C PRO A 218 -3.09 -3.93 -13.43
N THR A 219 -3.68 -4.03 -14.63
CA THR A 219 -5.05 -3.58 -14.91
C THR A 219 -6.08 -4.14 -13.93
N TRP A 220 -5.98 -5.42 -13.56
CA TRP A 220 -6.93 -6.03 -12.61
C TRP A 220 -6.85 -5.40 -11.21
N VAL A 221 -5.67 -4.92 -10.79
CA VAL A 221 -5.48 -4.21 -9.53
C VAL A 221 -6.14 -2.84 -9.62
N GLU A 222 -5.95 -2.10 -10.72
CA GLU A 222 -6.61 -0.81 -10.92
C GLU A 222 -8.13 -0.93 -10.86
N GLN A 223 -8.71 -1.98 -11.45
CA GLN A 223 -10.14 -2.25 -11.33
C GLN A 223 -10.59 -2.44 -9.88
N ALA A 224 -9.81 -3.15 -9.05
CA ALA A 224 -10.11 -3.27 -7.62
C ALA A 224 -10.05 -1.91 -6.89
N TYR A 225 -9.09 -1.06 -7.25
CA TYR A 225 -9.01 0.31 -6.72
C TYR A 225 -10.23 1.14 -7.12
N PHE A 226 -10.68 1.09 -8.38
CA PHE A 226 -11.87 1.82 -8.82
C PHE A 226 -13.13 1.44 -8.04
N LEU A 227 -13.25 0.18 -7.62
CA LEU A 227 -14.39 -0.33 -6.88
C LEU A 227 -14.36 0.03 -5.39
N VAL A 228 -13.18 0.03 -4.76
CA VAL A 228 -13.05 0.13 -3.30
C VAL A 228 -12.54 1.50 -2.84
N GLY A 229 -11.60 2.09 -3.56
CA GLY A 229 -10.90 3.31 -3.16
C GLY A 229 -10.33 4.07 -4.35
N PRO A 230 -11.16 4.61 -5.27
CA PRO A 230 -10.69 5.28 -6.47
C PRO A 230 -9.82 6.51 -6.17
N HIS A 231 -10.06 7.16 -5.02
CA HIS A 231 -9.27 8.29 -4.53
C HIS A 231 -7.82 7.94 -4.17
N LEU A 232 -7.49 6.65 -4.02
CA LEU A 232 -6.13 6.18 -3.72
C LEU A 232 -5.25 6.07 -4.97
N LEU A 233 -5.83 6.09 -6.17
CA LEU A 233 -5.07 6.14 -7.41
C LEU A 233 -4.54 7.57 -7.57
N SER A 234 -3.22 7.72 -7.54
CA SER A 234 -2.53 8.98 -7.84
C SER A 234 -2.81 9.38 -9.30
N SER A 235 -3.92 10.05 -9.55
CA SER A 235 -4.23 10.76 -10.79
C SER A 235 -4.01 9.96 -12.09
N ILE A 236 -4.99 9.13 -12.46
CA ILE A 236 -5.22 8.75 -13.88
C ILE A 236 -5.72 9.96 -14.71
N ILE A 237 -5.75 11.16 -14.11
CA ILE A 237 -6.27 12.36 -14.73
C ILE A 237 -5.13 13.39 -14.85
N GLU A 238 -4.37 13.33 -15.94
CA GLU A 238 -4.27 14.60 -16.67
C GLU A 238 -5.72 14.95 -17.08
N PRO A 239 -6.25 16.14 -16.76
CA PRO A 239 -7.65 16.49 -16.98
C PRO A 239 -7.94 16.68 -18.48
N GLY A 240 -8.06 15.56 -19.20
CA GLY A 240 -8.61 15.46 -20.53
C GLY A 240 -9.98 14.79 -20.47
N GLU A 241 -10.96 15.48 -19.86
CA GLU A 241 -12.36 15.09 -19.77
C GLU A 241 -12.67 13.81 -18.94
N THR A 242 -13.30 14.01 -17.78
CA THR A 242 -14.02 12.95 -17.06
C THR A 242 -15.02 12.22 -17.98
N VAL A 243 -15.31 10.95 -17.68
CA VAL A 243 -16.36 10.16 -18.35
C VAL A 243 -17.72 10.88 -18.33
N SER A 244 -17.97 11.68 -17.29
CA SER A 244 -19.12 12.58 -17.24
C SER A 244 -19.04 13.70 -18.29
N THR A 245 -17.91 14.39 -18.45
CA THR A 245 -17.74 15.38 -19.53
C THR A 245 -17.84 14.78 -20.93
N SER A 246 -17.32 13.58 -21.18
CA SER A 246 -17.45 12.94 -22.51
C SER A 246 -18.90 12.51 -22.82
N LEU A 247 -19.64 12.03 -21.79
CA LEU A 247 -21.06 11.70 -21.92
C LEU A 247 -21.96 12.94 -22.09
N TRP A 248 -21.60 14.07 -21.48
CA TRP A 248 -22.39 15.31 -21.56
C TRP A 248 -22.06 16.16 -22.80
N ASN A 249 -20.83 16.11 -23.31
CA ASN A 249 -20.43 16.82 -24.54
C ASN A 249 -20.88 16.11 -25.82
N ASN A 250 -20.93 14.76 -25.82
CA ASN A 250 -21.19 13.96 -27.03
C ASN A 250 -22.50 13.15 -26.98
N GLY A 251 -23.26 13.21 -25.88
CA GLY A 251 -24.56 12.54 -25.76
C GLY A 251 -25.68 13.30 -26.50
N PRO A 252 -26.75 12.62 -26.94
CA PRO A 252 -27.92 13.31 -27.50
C PRO A 252 -28.52 14.24 -26.45
N ILE A 253 -28.61 15.52 -26.80
CA ILE A 253 -29.10 16.58 -25.92
C ILE A 253 -30.58 16.30 -25.64
N ASN A 254 -30.92 15.81 -24.45
CA ASN A 254 -32.31 15.72 -24.02
C ASN A 254 -32.80 17.15 -23.74
N VAL A 255 -33.36 17.79 -24.78
CA VAL A 255 -33.99 19.11 -24.65
C VAL A 255 -35.31 18.93 -23.90
N LEU A 256 -35.31 19.31 -22.63
CA LEU A 256 -36.54 19.41 -21.84
C LEU A 256 -37.39 20.57 -22.38
N ASP A 257 -38.65 20.30 -22.72
CA ASP A 257 -39.59 21.30 -23.22
C ASP A 257 -39.84 22.39 -22.15
N PRO A 258 -39.53 23.68 -22.41
CA PRO A 258 -39.76 24.75 -21.45
C PRO A 258 -41.24 24.93 -21.06
N ALA A 259 -42.19 24.41 -21.85
CA ALA A 259 -43.61 24.47 -21.54
C ALA A 259 -44.00 23.68 -20.29
N ILE A 260 -43.17 22.74 -19.84
CA ILE A 260 -43.42 21.91 -18.64
C ILE A 260 -43.47 22.79 -17.37
N PHE A 261 -42.79 23.96 -17.38
CA PHE A 261 -42.75 24.88 -16.23
C PHE A 261 -43.88 25.91 -16.19
N LYS A 262 -44.81 25.89 -17.15
CA LYS A 262 -45.98 26.80 -17.09
C LYS A 262 -47.01 26.24 -16.13
N ALA A 263 -46.99 26.75 -14.90
CA ALA A 263 -48.04 26.52 -13.92
C ALA A 263 -49.40 26.99 -14.48
N LYS A 264 -50.36 26.08 -14.51
CA LYS A 264 -51.74 26.37 -14.89
C LYS A 264 -52.50 26.97 -13.69
N ASP A 265 -53.05 28.15 -13.95
CA ASP A 265 -54.21 28.80 -13.35
C ASP A 265 -54.13 29.50 -11.97
N GLY A 266 -54.81 30.65 -11.91
CA GLY A 266 -55.56 31.01 -10.70
C GLY A 266 -55.68 32.50 -10.36
N LYS A 267 -56.37 33.32 -11.18
CA LYS A 267 -56.94 34.59 -10.66
C LYS A 267 -58.28 34.93 -11.30
N GLN A 268 -59.32 34.19 -10.89
CA GLN A 268 -60.64 34.77 -10.74
C GLN A 268 -60.81 35.22 -9.29
N ARG A 269 -60.96 36.53 -9.07
CA ARG A 269 -61.85 37.06 -8.01
C ARG A 269 -62.24 38.50 -8.34
N ASN A 270 -63.41 38.61 -8.97
CA ASN A 270 -64.21 39.83 -8.99
C ASN A 270 -64.89 40.00 -7.62
N ALA A 271 -64.63 41.11 -6.94
CA ALA A 271 -65.48 41.78 -5.93
C ALA A 271 -64.74 43.05 -5.49
N ARG A 272 -65.29 44.26 -5.38
CA ARG A 272 -66.67 44.77 -5.45
C ARG A 272 -66.55 46.29 -5.64
N LYS A 273 -67.40 46.90 -6.47
CA LYS A 273 -67.69 48.34 -6.44
C LYS A 273 -68.63 48.63 -5.26
N LYS A 274 -68.18 49.44 -4.30
CA LYS A 274 -68.82 50.63 -3.70
C LYS A 274 -68.16 50.94 -2.37
#